data_AF-B0DN78-F1
#
_entry.id   AF-B0DN78-F1
#
_cell.length_a   1.000
_cell.length_b   1.000
_cell.length_c   1.000
_cell.angle_alpha   90.00
_cell.angle_beta   90.00
_cell.angle_gamma   90.00
#
_symmetry.space_group_name_H-M   'P 1'
#
loop_
_entity.id
_entity.type
_entity.pdbx_description
1 polymer ?
#
loop_
_entity_poly.entity_id
_entity_poly.type
_entity_poly.pdbx_seq_one_letter_code
_entity_poly.pdbx_strand_id
1 'polypeptide(L)'
;MPLMFQHLSTCQPCGARLTKLGVKDGVSLRVPIRPYVMQDFTAFVGALYTRPSIEEAIQWTRDCMAVDELRGINQGNVIREFLDASEDVFVDANHEIRTVWSISWDGYNPYHNRTAGKSASVRSLAMGCISLPPSICYKPENMYLGGIVPGPKQLSLDGLNLFLAPLVDVLDHSYHCRTWYSKTYEHPEGHHSHKAVVVAIADLPGS
;
A
#
# COMPACT_ATOMS: atom_id res chain seq x y z
N MET A 1 -14.87 -8.71 9.06
CA MET A 1 -14.81 -8.50 7.59
C MET A 1 -15.73 -9.50 6.91
N PRO A 2 -16.69 -9.06 6.09
CA PRO A 2 -17.45 -9.95 5.22
C PRO A 2 -16.51 -10.57 4.17
N LEU A 3 -16.72 -11.84 3.85
CA LEU A 3 -16.03 -12.51 2.76
C LEU A 3 -16.64 -12.03 1.45
N MET A 4 -15.85 -11.34 0.63
CA MET A 4 -16.26 -10.92 -0.71
C MET A 4 -15.50 -11.74 -1.75
N PHE A 5 -16.24 -12.36 -2.68
CA PHE A 5 -15.61 -12.88 -3.89
C PHE A 5 -15.43 -11.72 -4.86
N GLN A 6 -14.18 -11.42 -5.22
CA GLN A 6 -13.92 -10.43 -6.25
C GLN A 6 -14.36 -10.99 -7.61
N HIS A 7 -15.21 -10.22 -8.29
CA HIS A 7 -15.59 -10.46 -9.67
C HIS A 7 -14.77 -9.54 -10.56
N LEU A 8 -13.89 -10.10 -11.40
CA LEU A 8 -13.21 -9.35 -12.43
C LEU A 8 -14.10 -9.29 -13.67
N SER A 9 -14.63 -8.11 -14.00
CA SER A 9 -15.47 -7.88 -15.19
C SER A 9 -14.76 -8.21 -16.51
N THR A 10 -13.43 -8.23 -16.50
CA THR A 10 -12.57 -8.51 -17.65
C THR A 10 -12.31 -10.01 -17.89
N CYS A 11 -12.75 -10.90 -17.00
CA CYS A 11 -12.54 -12.34 -17.11
C CYS A 11 -13.85 -13.12 -17.26
N GLN A 12 -13.87 -14.06 -18.21
CA GLN A 12 -14.97 -15.01 -18.34
C GLN A 12 -14.94 -16.05 -17.21
N PRO A 13 -16.10 -16.51 -16.70
CA PRO A 13 -16.15 -17.58 -15.70
C PRO A 13 -15.47 -18.85 -16.21
N CYS A 14 -14.43 -19.31 -15.50
CA CYS A 14 -13.69 -20.52 -15.86
C CYS A 14 -14.23 -21.81 -15.21
N GLY A 15 -15.31 -21.71 -14.44
CA GLY A 15 -15.90 -22.85 -13.70
C GLY A 15 -15.02 -23.38 -12.54
N ALA A 16 -13.92 -22.71 -12.22
CA ALA A 16 -13.04 -23.13 -11.12
C ALA A 16 -13.77 -23.11 -9.77
N ARG A 17 -13.57 -24.15 -8.97
CA ARG A 17 -14.14 -24.25 -7.63
C ARG A 17 -13.54 -23.17 -6.73
N LEU A 18 -14.39 -22.30 -6.17
CA LEU A 18 -13.95 -21.20 -5.29
C LEU A 18 -13.97 -21.55 -3.80
N THR A 19 -14.69 -22.60 -3.41
CA THR A 19 -14.89 -23.00 -2.02
C THR A 19 -14.62 -24.49 -1.76
N LYS A 20 -14.05 -24.81 -0.60
CA LYS A 20 -13.85 -26.18 -0.09
C LYS A 20 -14.72 -26.41 1.16
N LEU A 21 -14.88 -27.66 1.59
CA LEU A 21 -15.45 -27.93 2.91
C LEU A 21 -14.44 -27.50 3.98
N GLY A 22 -14.94 -26.84 5.01
CA GLY A 22 -14.18 -26.43 6.19
C GLY A 22 -15.07 -26.45 7.42
N VAL A 23 -14.43 -26.40 8.59
CA VAL A 23 -15.12 -26.34 9.88
C VAL A 23 -14.85 -24.98 10.51
N LYS A 24 -15.90 -24.31 10.96
CA LYS A 24 -15.82 -23.07 11.74
C LYS A 24 -16.78 -23.22 12.93
N ASP A 25 -16.27 -23.02 14.14
CA ASP A 25 -17.04 -23.12 15.38
C ASP A 25 -17.84 -24.44 15.50
N GLY A 26 -17.22 -25.55 15.07
CA GLY A 26 -17.82 -26.90 15.10
C GLY A 26 -18.84 -27.19 13.99
N VAL A 27 -19.18 -26.22 13.15
CA VAL A 27 -20.14 -26.37 12.05
C VAL A 27 -19.39 -26.64 10.75
N SER A 28 -19.90 -27.58 9.94
CA SER A 28 -19.40 -27.81 8.58
C SER A 28 -20.00 -26.81 7.60
N LEU A 29 -19.13 -26.05 6.91
CA LEU A 29 -19.55 -25.06 5.90
C LEU A 29 -18.61 -25.05 4.69
N ARG A 30 -19.04 -24.35 3.63
CA ARG A 30 -18.21 -24.03 2.48
C ARG A 30 -17.36 -22.80 2.81
N VAL A 31 -16.04 -22.95 2.78
CA VAL A 31 -15.06 -21.87 3.03
C VAL A 31 -14.27 -21.55 1.77
N PRO A 32 -13.77 -20.31 1.59
CA PRO A 32 -12.91 -19.96 0.45
C PRO A 32 -11.66 -20.84 0.37
N ILE A 33 -11.24 -21.19 -0.85
CA ILE A 33 -10.01 -21.98 -1.04
C ILE A 33 -8.76 -21.12 -0.80
N ARG A 34 -8.78 -19.85 -1.22
CA ARG A 34 -7.66 -18.91 -1.13
C ARG A 34 -8.17 -17.56 -0.61
N PRO A 35 -8.33 -17.40 0.72
CA PRO A 35 -8.61 -16.09 1.28
C PRO A 35 -7.39 -15.18 1.09
N TYR A 36 -7.63 -13.93 0.72
CA TYR A 36 -6.64 -12.86 0.75
C TYR A 36 -7.12 -11.83 1.76
N VAL A 37 -6.24 -11.46 2.68
CA VAL A 37 -6.52 -10.46 3.72
C VAL A 37 -5.66 -9.25 3.42
N MET A 38 -6.32 -8.12 3.24
CA MET A 38 -5.70 -6.82 3.02
C MET A 38 -6.00 -5.93 4.22
N GLN A 39 -4.97 -5.24 4.71
CA GLN A 39 -5.16 -4.19 5.70
C GLN A 39 -5.99 -3.05 5.08
N ASP A 40 -6.87 -2.41 5.83
CA ASP A 40 -7.59 -1.25 5.30
C ASP A 40 -6.63 -0.06 5.20
N PHE A 41 -6.32 0.35 3.96
CA PHE A 41 -5.37 1.45 3.70
C PHE A 41 -5.87 2.78 4.25
N THR A 42 -7.16 3.10 4.09
CA THR A 42 -7.74 4.34 4.60
C THR A 42 -7.68 4.37 6.13
N ALA A 43 -8.01 3.27 6.79
CA ALA A 43 -7.91 3.17 8.25
C ALA A 43 -6.46 3.25 8.73
N PHE A 44 -5.51 2.62 8.01
CA PHE A 44 -4.09 2.71 8.31
C PHE A 44 -3.57 4.15 8.22
N VAL A 45 -3.88 4.86 7.13
CA VAL A 45 -3.46 6.26 6.94
C VAL A 45 -4.14 7.17 7.96
N GLY A 46 -5.41 6.95 8.27
CA GLY A 46 -6.10 7.66 9.35
C GLY A 46 -5.38 7.48 10.69
N ALA A 47 -5.04 6.24 11.05
CA ALA A 47 -4.26 5.95 12.26
C ALA A 47 -2.88 6.62 12.24
N LEU A 48 -2.21 6.65 11.08
CA LEU A 48 -0.94 7.35 10.91
C LEU A 48 -1.07 8.85 11.20
N TYR A 49 -2.10 9.52 10.66
CA TYR A 49 -2.34 10.96 10.90
C TYR A 49 -2.81 11.29 12.32
N THR A 50 -3.32 10.33 13.08
CA THR A 50 -3.64 10.57 14.50
C THR A 50 -2.42 10.65 15.41
N ARG A 51 -1.23 10.31 14.91
CA ARG A 51 0.01 10.29 15.70
C ARG A 51 0.66 11.68 15.74
N PRO A 52 1.22 12.08 16.88
CA PRO A 52 1.95 13.33 17.00
C PRO A 52 3.10 13.41 16.00
N SER A 53 3.35 14.62 15.49
CA SER A 53 4.45 14.97 14.59
C SER A 53 4.49 14.30 13.22
N ILE A 54 3.49 13.48 12.85
CA ILE A 54 3.44 12.90 11.51
C ILE A 54 3.16 13.97 10.46
N GLU A 55 2.16 14.83 10.69
CA GLU A 55 1.81 15.92 9.78
C GLU A 55 2.92 16.98 9.72
N GLU A 56 3.50 17.35 10.87
CA GLU A 56 4.68 18.21 10.96
C GLU A 56 5.87 17.64 10.16
N ALA A 57 6.11 16.32 10.24
CA ALA A 57 7.20 15.67 9.50
C ALA A 57 6.95 15.65 7.98
N ILE A 58 5.68 15.55 7.55
CA ILE A 58 5.30 15.68 6.14
C ILE A 58 5.57 17.10 5.66
N GLN A 59 5.13 18.11 6.42
CA GLN A 59 5.36 19.52 6.09
C GLN A 59 6.86 19.84 6.04
N TRP A 60 7.64 19.40 7.04
CA TRP A 60 9.09 19.58 7.05
C TRP A 60 9.76 18.94 5.84
N THR A 61 9.30 17.74 5.45
CA THR A 61 9.82 17.05 4.26
C THR A 61 9.58 17.86 2.99
N ARG A 62 8.38 18.41 2.84
CA ARG A 62 8.02 19.31 1.74
C ARG A 62 8.89 20.57 1.72
N ASP A 63 9.06 21.23 2.87
CA ASP A 63 9.88 22.44 2.98
C ASP A 63 11.35 22.16 2.60
N CYS A 64 11.86 20.98 2.96
CA CYS A 64 13.19 20.52 2.58
C CYS A 64 13.32 20.14 1.09
N MET A 65 12.23 20.03 0.33
CA MET A 65 12.31 19.78 -1.11
C MET A 65 12.81 21.01 -1.89
N ALA A 66 12.73 22.21 -1.33
CA ALA A 66 13.27 23.43 -1.95
C ALA A 66 14.81 23.51 -1.93
N VAL A 67 15.49 22.60 -1.22
CA VAL A 67 16.95 22.57 -1.11
C VAL A 67 17.57 21.74 -2.25
N ASP A 68 18.61 22.26 -2.88
CA ASP A 68 19.24 21.68 -4.07
C ASP A 68 20.08 20.40 -3.79
N GLU A 69 20.22 20.01 -2.52
CA GLU A 69 20.93 18.80 -2.13
C GLU A 69 19.97 17.61 -1.97
N LEU A 70 20.20 16.54 -2.75
CA LEU A 70 19.46 15.28 -2.66
C LEU A 70 19.98 14.43 -1.49
N ARG A 71 19.17 14.28 -0.45
CA ARG A 71 19.42 13.46 0.74
C ARG A 71 18.52 12.23 0.84
N GLY A 72 17.52 12.10 -0.02
CA GLY A 72 16.59 10.98 -0.02
C GLY A 72 15.68 10.93 -1.24
N ILE A 73 14.97 9.81 -1.39
CA ILE A 73 14.03 9.58 -2.49
C ILE A 73 12.92 10.64 -2.54
N ASN A 74 12.52 11.16 -1.37
CA ASN A 74 11.54 12.22 -1.18
C ASN A 74 11.91 13.53 -1.89
N GLN A 75 13.18 13.74 -2.24
CA GLN A 75 13.66 14.93 -2.95
C GLN A 75 13.94 14.68 -4.43
N GLY A 76 13.68 13.48 -4.96
CA GLY A 76 13.89 13.19 -6.37
C GLY A 76 12.96 14.03 -7.26
N ASN A 77 13.44 14.37 -8.47
CA ASN A 77 12.67 15.14 -9.45
C ASN A 77 11.29 14.54 -9.74
N VAL A 78 11.19 13.20 -9.76
CA VAL A 78 9.92 12.50 -9.98
C VAL A 78 8.83 12.88 -8.96
N ILE A 79 9.18 13.34 -7.76
CA ILE A 79 8.24 13.82 -6.75
C ILE A 79 8.05 15.33 -6.84
N ARG A 80 9.15 16.07 -7.03
CA ARG A 80 9.14 17.55 -7.12
C ARG A 80 8.36 18.07 -8.34
N GLU A 81 8.36 17.30 -9.42
CA GLU A 81 7.74 17.63 -10.70
C GLU A 81 6.42 16.85 -10.91
N PHE A 82 5.99 16.04 -9.93
CA PHE A 82 4.73 15.30 -10.06
C PHE A 82 3.57 16.28 -10.00
N LEU A 83 2.86 16.44 -11.11
CA LEU A 83 1.73 17.37 -11.22
C LEU A 83 0.41 16.68 -10.89
N ASP A 84 -0.52 17.44 -10.30
CA ASP A 84 -1.90 17.02 -10.16
C ASP A 84 -2.73 17.33 -11.42
N ALA A 85 -4.04 17.02 -11.38
CA ALA A 85 -4.94 17.24 -12.51
C ALA A 85 -5.13 18.72 -12.89
N SER A 86 -4.69 19.65 -12.06
CA SER A 86 -4.72 21.10 -12.29
C SER A 86 -3.38 21.66 -12.78
N GLU A 87 -2.40 20.79 -13.08
CA GLU A 87 -1.03 21.14 -13.50
C GLU A 87 -0.20 21.83 -12.40
N ASP A 88 -0.64 21.75 -11.15
CA ASP A 88 0.11 22.22 -9.97
C ASP A 88 0.99 21.08 -9.42
N VAL A 89 2.11 21.44 -8.80
CA VAL A 89 2.97 20.45 -8.12
C VAL A 89 2.16 19.77 -7.02
N PHE A 90 1.99 18.45 -7.14
CA PHE A 90 1.10 17.67 -6.30
C PHE A 90 1.42 17.87 -4.83
N VAL A 91 2.68 17.79 -4.40
CA VAL A 91 3.05 17.92 -2.98
C VAL A 91 2.94 19.35 -2.46
N ASP A 92 2.74 20.34 -3.33
CA ASP A 92 2.70 21.76 -2.97
C ASP A 92 1.28 22.23 -2.61
N ALA A 93 0.73 21.72 -1.50
CA ALA A 93 -0.60 22.12 -1.02
C ALA A 93 -0.60 22.48 0.46
N ASN A 94 -1.21 23.63 0.79
CA ASN A 94 -1.33 24.15 2.16
C ASN A 94 -2.68 23.89 2.82
N HIS A 95 -3.71 23.48 2.05
CA HIS A 95 -5.08 23.37 2.54
C HIS A 95 -5.53 21.93 2.81
N GLU A 96 -4.69 20.94 2.51
CA GLU A 96 -4.96 19.51 2.67
C GLU A 96 -3.65 18.71 2.84
N ILE A 97 -3.75 17.51 3.41
CA ILE A 97 -2.58 16.64 3.58
C ILE A 97 -2.35 15.87 2.27
N ARG A 98 -1.30 16.23 1.54
CA ARG A 98 -0.90 15.51 0.31
C ARG A 98 0.29 14.60 0.59
N THR A 99 0.13 13.31 0.29
CA THR A 99 1.19 12.32 0.49
C THR A 99 1.48 11.49 -0.76
N VAL A 100 2.76 11.23 -0.99
CA VAL A 100 3.24 10.33 -2.03
C VAL A 100 3.71 9.04 -1.37
N TRP A 101 3.44 7.92 -2.03
CA TRP A 101 3.75 6.59 -1.56
C TRP A 101 4.59 5.81 -2.57
N SER A 102 5.46 4.96 -2.05
CA SER A 102 6.09 3.89 -2.81
C SER A 102 5.34 2.58 -2.58
N ILE A 103 5.26 1.74 -3.60
CA ILE A 103 4.67 0.40 -3.54
C ILE A 103 5.76 -0.64 -3.79
N SER A 104 5.80 -1.69 -2.98
CA SER A 104 6.71 -2.81 -3.17
C SER A 104 5.97 -4.14 -3.21
N TRP A 105 6.46 -5.00 -4.09
CA TRP A 105 6.04 -6.39 -4.20
C TRP A 105 7.28 -7.27 -4.23
N ASP A 106 7.54 -7.94 -3.11
CA ASP A 106 8.78 -8.69 -2.93
C ASP A 106 8.51 -10.09 -2.37
N GLY A 107 9.30 -11.06 -2.82
CA GLY A 107 9.24 -12.45 -2.43
C GLY A 107 10.40 -12.83 -1.51
N TYR A 108 10.09 -13.22 -0.28
CA TYR A 108 11.09 -13.66 0.69
C TYR A 108 10.78 -15.05 1.23
N ASN A 109 11.79 -15.69 1.82
CA ASN A 109 11.60 -16.94 2.56
C ASN A 109 11.25 -16.64 4.02
N PRO A 110 10.02 -16.95 4.49
CA PRO A 110 9.63 -16.66 5.87
C PRO A 110 10.45 -17.45 6.91
N TYR A 111 11.12 -18.53 6.50
CA TYR A 111 11.99 -19.34 7.36
C TYR A 111 13.45 -18.92 7.32
N HIS A 112 13.76 -17.82 6.62
CA HIS A 112 15.11 -17.37 6.30
C HIS A 112 15.87 -18.35 5.39
N ASN A 113 16.83 -17.83 4.63
CA ASN A 113 17.67 -18.63 3.73
C ASN A 113 18.74 -19.38 4.52
N ARG A 114 18.37 -20.54 5.10
CA ARG A 114 19.30 -21.48 5.74
C ARG A 114 19.55 -22.67 4.82
N THR A 115 20.79 -23.11 4.71
CA THR A 115 21.25 -24.20 3.80
C THR A 115 20.51 -25.54 4.01
N ALA A 116 19.94 -25.76 5.20
CA ALA A 116 19.13 -26.95 5.54
C ALA A 116 17.66 -26.60 5.89
N GLY A 117 17.21 -25.38 5.59
CA GLY A 117 15.87 -24.88 5.92
C GLY A 117 14.82 -25.28 4.88
N LYS A 118 13.54 -25.32 5.29
CA LYS A 118 12.42 -25.46 4.36
C LYS A 118 12.44 -24.28 3.38
N SER A 119 12.49 -24.58 2.08
CA SER A 119 12.28 -23.56 1.05
C SER A 119 10.79 -23.27 0.93
N ALA A 120 10.39 -22.08 1.33
CA ALA A 120 9.08 -21.52 1.06
C ALA A 120 9.28 -20.10 0.50
N SER A 121 8.43 -19.70 -0.44
CA SER A 121 8.40 -18.32 -0.93
C SER A 121 7.07 -17.73 -0.53
N VAL A 122 7.11 -16.59 0.13
CA VAL A 122 5.96 -15.76 0.45
C VAL A 122 6.19 -14.40 -0.16
N ARG A 123 5.14 -13.80 -0.72
CA ARG A 123 5.23 -12.46 -1.30
C ARG A 123 4.48 -11.46 -0.44
N SER A 124 5.07 -10.31 -0.19
CA SER A 124 4.44 -9.19 0.51
C SER A 124 4.14 -8.05 -0.46
N LEU A 125 2.95 -7.50 -0.31
CA LEU A 125 2.57 -6.20 -0.84
C LEU A 125 2.70 -5.17 0.28
N ALA A 126 3.64 -4.24 0.18
CA ALA A 126 3.87 -3.21 1.18
C ALA A 126 3.97 -1.83 0.54
N MET A 127 3.73 -0.78 1.33
CA MET A 127 3.90 0.60 0.89
C MET A 127 4.58 1.45 1.95
N GLY A 128 5.43 2.38 1.51
CA GLY A 128 6.04 3.39 2.36
C GLY A 128 5.54 4.78 2.00
N CYS A 129 5.22 5.61 2.99
CA CYS A 129 4.89 7.01 2.77
C CYS A 129 6.18 7.81 2.54
N ILE A 130 6.52 8.10 1.29
CA ILE A 130 7.75 8.82 0.95
C ILE A 130 7.64 10.34 1.19
N SER A 131 6.46 10.85 1.52
CA SER A 131 6.30 12.19 2.08
C SER A 131 6.79 12.30 3.54
N LEU A 132 7.07 11.19 4.21
CA LEU A 132 7.76 11.22 5.50
C LEU A 132 9.29 11.30 5.29
N PRO A 133 10.03 11.85 6.28
CA PRO A 133 11.49 11.87 6.25
C PRO A 133 12.09 10.46 6.09
N PRO A 134 13.24 10.32 5.39
CA PRO A 134 13.93 9.03 5.22
C PRO A 134 14.23 8.31 6.54
N SER A 135 14.40 9.05 7.64
CA SER A 135 14.66 8.50 8.97
C SER A 135 13.47 7.74 9.58
N ILE A 136 12.24 7.94 9.06
CA ILE A 136 11.04 7.34 9.61
C ILE A 136 10.12 6.66 8.58
N CYS A 137 10.24 6.94 7.28
CA CYS A 137 9.31 6.44 6.26
C CYS A 137 9.27 4.91 6.11
N TYR A 138 10.38 4.22 6.40
CA TYR A 138 10.51 2.76 6.36
C TYR A 138 10.57 2.10 7.74
N LYS A 139 10.21 2.83 8.80
CA LYS A 139 10.03 2.19 10.11
C LYS A 139 8.80 1.27 10.08
N PRO A 140 8.85 0.08 10.71
CA PRO A 140 7.74 -0.88 10.66
C PRO A 140 6.37 -0.28 11.03
N GLU A 141 6.33 0.65 11.97
CA GLU A 141 5.10 1.35 12.41
C GLU A 141 4.54 2.35 11.38
N ASN A 142 5.30 2.71 10.35
CA ASN A 142 4.92 3.65 9.28
C ASN A 142 4.78 2.97 7.91
N MET A 143 5.08 1.67 7.82
CA MET A 143 4.90 0.89 6.61
C MET A 143 3.51 0.27 6.59
N TYR A 144 2.80 0.47 5.48
CA TYR A 144 1.55 -0.20 5.21
C TYR A 144 1.81 -1.62 4.70
N LEU A 145 1.09 -2.61 5.22
CA LEU A 145 1.14 -3.99 4.73
C LEU A 145 -0.18 -4.33 4.03
N GLY A 146 -0.19 -4.18 2.71
CA GLY A 146 -1.35 -4.45 1.87
C GLY A 146 -1.70 -5.94 1.79
N GLY A 147 -0.75 -6.84 2.00
CA GLY A 147 -1.09 -8.24 2.14
C GLY A 147 0.08 -9.18 1.99
N ILE A 148 -0.18 -10.44 2.33
CA ILE A 148 0.78 -11.53 2.23
C ILE A 148 0.18 -12.61 1.35
N VAL A 149 0.85 -12.92 0.25
CA VAL A 149 0.44 -13.95 -0.69
C VAL A 149 1.33 -15.19 -0.52
N PRO A 150 0.78 -16.30 0.01
CA PRO A 150 1.56 -17.51 0.24
C PRO A 150 1.89 -18.21 -1.09
N GLY A 151 3.17 -18.49 -1.31
CA GLY A 151 3.67 -19.38 -2.37
C GLY A 151 3.81 -20.82 -1.88
N PRO A 152 3.90 -21.77 -2.83
CA PRO A 152 5.25 -22.07 -3.33
C PRO A 152 5.43 -21.82 -4.84
N LYS A 153 4.37 -21.51 -5.59
CA LYS A 153 4.46 -21.23 -7.03
C LYS A 153 4.65 -19.74 -7.30
N GLN A 154 5.49 -19.41 -8.27
CA GLN A 154 5.53 -18.08 -8.85
C GLN A 154 4.17 -17.78 -9.47
N LEU A 155 3.59 -16.64 -9.09
CA LEU A 155 2.37 -16.17 -9.74
C LEU A 155 2.73 -15.85 -11.18
N SER A 156 1.84 -16.19 -12.12
CA SER A 156 1.88 -15.57 -13.43
C SER A 156 1.69 -14.06 -13.27
N LEU A 157 2.09 -13.29 -14.28
CA LEU A 157 1.87 -11.83 -14.30
C LEU A 157 0.40 -11.49 -14.04
N ASP A 158 -0.53 -12.19 -14.70
CA ASP A 158 -1.98 -12.02 -14.49
C ASP A 158 -2.44 -12.44 -13.08
N GLY A 159 -1.70 -13.37 -12.45
CA GLY A 159 -1.98 -13.83 -11.10
C GLY A 159 -1.69 -12.78 -10.03
N LEU A 160 -0.76 -11.86 -10.28
CA LEU A 160 -0.46 -10.73 -9.40
C LEU A 160 -1.58 -9.69 -9.42
N ASN A 161 -2.14 -9.39 -10.59
CA ASN A 161 -3.20 -8.40 -10.76
C ASN A 161 -4.41 -8.70 -9.86
N LEU A 162 -4.71 -9.97 -9.60
CA LEU A 162 -5.76 -10.39 -8.67
C LEU A 162 -5.57 -9.89 -7.24
N PHE A 163 -4.32 -9.79 -6.78
CA PHE A 163 -3.99 -9.34 -5.42
C PHE A 163 -3.79 -7.83 -5.36
N LEU A 164 -3.38 -7.21 -6.46
CA LEU A 164 -3.21 -5.76 -6.56
C LEU A 164 -4.54 -5.03 -6.77
N ALA A 165 -5.48 -5.59 -7.53
CA ALA A 165 -6.75 -4.94 -7.88
C ALA A 165 -7.49 -4.31 -6.69
N PRO A 166 -7.72 -4.99 -5.55
CA PRO A 166 -8.39 -4.35 -4.42
C PRO A 166 -7.62 -3.16 -3.84
N LEU A 167 -6.28 -3.18 -3.87
CA LEU A 167 -5.49 -2.03 -3.45
C LEU A 167 -5.57 -0.90 -4.47
N VAL A 168 -5.48 -1.23 -5.77
CA VAL A 168 -5.59 -0.25 -6.86
C VAL A 168 -6.92 0.49 -6.78
N ASP A 169 -8.05 -0.21 -6.55
CA ASP A 169 -9.36 0.44 -6.39
C ASP A 169 -9.38 1.47 -5.25
N VAL A 170 -8.74 1.14 -4.12
CA VAL A 170 -8.64 2.04 -2.96
C VAL A 170 -7.72 3.23 -3.24
N LEU A 171 -6.62 3.00 -3.95
CA LEU A 171 -5.65 4.04 -4.32
C LEU A 171 -6.21 4.99 -5.38
N ASP A 172 -6.92 4.46 -6.38
CA ASP A 172 -7.60 5.21 -7.43
C ASP A 172 -8.64 6.16 -6.82
N HIS A 173 -9.48 5.65 -5.92
CA HIS A 173 -10.41 6.47 -5.16
C HIS A 173 -9.69 7.53 -4.30
N SER A 174 -8.59 7.15 -3.65
CA SER A 174 -7.80 8.07 -2.81
C SER A 174 -7.14 9.21 -3.60
N TYR A 175 -6.82 8.96 -4.87
CA TYR A 175 -6.30 9.95 -5.81
C TYR A 175 -7.44 10.82 -6.35
N HIS A 176 -8.47 10.24 -6.96
CA HIS A 176 -9.50 11.04 -7.64
C HIS A 176 -10.50 11.73 -6.70
N CYS A 177 -10.90 11.10 -5.60
CA CYS A 177 -11.98 11.60 -4.74
C CYS A 177 -11.48 12.25 -3.44
N ARG A 178 -10.17 12.24 -3.20
CA ARG A 178 -9.56 12.57 -1.89
C ARG A 178 -10.18 11.71 -0.79
N THR A 179 -9.73 11.87 0.45
CA THR A 179 -10.34 11.20 1.61
C THR A 179 -10.55 12.22 2.71
N TRP A 180 -11.75 12.25 3.28
CA TRP A 180 -12.03 13.00 4.49
C TRP A 180 -11.69 12.15 5.72
N TYR A 181 -10.81 12.67 6.57
CA TYR A 181 -10.58 12.11 7.91
C TYR A 181 -11.30 12.98 8.91
N SER A 182 -12.15 12.38 9.75
CA SER A 182 -12.93 13.12 10.75
C SER A 182 -12.08 13.74 11.86
N LYS A 183 -10.84 13.26 12.02
CA LYS A 183 -9.88 13.78 13.00
C LYS A 183 -8.46 13.37 12.60
N THR A 184 -7.53 14.31 12.70
CA THR A 184 -6.08 14.04 12.71
C THR A 184 -5.45 14.64 13.98
N TYR A 185 -4.14 14.52 14.15
CA TYR A 185 -3.46 15.09 15.31
C TYR A 185 -3.48 16.64 15.26
N GLU A 186 -3.18 17.23 14.10
CA GLU A 186 -3.17 18.70 13.92
C GLU A 186 -4.56 19.29 13.66
N HIS A 187 -5.51 18.48 13.13
CA HIS A 187 -6.85 18.92 12.77
C HIS A 187 -7.94 18.11 13.51
N PRO A 188 -8.31 18.50 14.76
CA PRO A 188 -9.34 17.83 15.54
C PRO A 188 -10.72 17.79 14.90
N GLU A 189 -11.04 18.78 14.07
CA GLU A 189 -12.31 18.94 13.34
C GLU A 189 -12.34 18.19 12.01
N GLY A 190 -11.25 17.48 11.69
CA GLY A 190 -11.07 16.73 10.47
C GLY A 190 -10.39 17.51 9.35
N HIS A 191 -9.90 16.76 8.37
CA HIS A 191 -9.14 17.31 7.25
C HIS A 191 -9.21 16.42 6.01
N HIS A 192 -9.06 17.03 4.84
CA HIS A 192 -8.92 16.30 3.59
C HIS A 192 -7.48 15.83 3.41
N SER A 193 -7.34 14.68 2.78
CA SER A 193 -6.06 14.16 2.38
C SER A 193 -6.12 13.49 1.02
N HIS A 194 -5.10 13.77 0.22
CA HIS A 194 -4.92 13.30 -1.15
C HIS A 194 -3.66 12.44 -1.22
N LYS A 195 -3.72 11.29 -1.89
CA LYS A 195 -2.60 10.35 -1.96
C LYS A 195 -2.28 9.98 -3.40
N ALA A 196 -1.00 9.91 -3.71
CA ALA A 196 -0.49 9.42 -4.98
C ALA A 196 0.52 8.29 -4.77
N VAL A 197 0.58 7.35 -5.70
CA VAL A 197 1.64 6.34 -5.78
C VAL A 197 2.52 6.68 -6.97
N VAL A 198 3.80 6.94 -6.72
CA VAL A 198 4.71 7.49 -7.75
C VAL A 198 5.89 6.57 -8.02
N VAL A 199 6.21 5.65 -7.11
CA VAL A 199 7.38 4.76 -7.23
C VAL A 199 6.99 3.31 -6.97
N ALA A 200 7.30 2.43 -7.91
CA ALA A 200 7.33 0.99 -7.69
C ALA A 200 8.77 0.56 -7.32
N ILE A 201 8.92 -0.11 -6.19
CA ILE A 201 10.18 -0.67 -5.70
C ILE A 201 10.09 -2.19 -5.84
N ALA A 202 10.89 -2.75 -6.74
CA ALA A 202 10.94 -4.17 -6.99
C ALA A 202 12.38 -4.60 -7.29
N ASP A 203 12.70 -5.84 -6.96
CA ASP A 203 13.96 -6.45 -7.36
C ASP A 203 14.04 -6.54 -8.88
N LEU A 204 15.25 -6.30 -9.40
CA LEU A 204 15.56 -6.64 -10.78
C LEU A 204 15.55 -8.17 -10.91
N PRO A 205 15.07 -8.72 -12.04
CA PRO A 205 15.21 -10.13 -12.30
C PRO A 205 16.70 -10.48 -12.25
N GLY A 206 17.07 -11.37 -11.33
CA GLY A 206 18.43 -11.90 -11.26
C GLY A 206 18.76 -12.60 -12.57
N SER A 207 19.80 -12.12 -13.25
CA SER A 207 20.45 -12.77 -14.40
C SER A 207 20.99 -14.14 -14.02
#